data_AF-A0A417Y5K8-F1
#
_entry.id   AF-A0A417Y5K8-F1
#
_cell.length_a   1.000
_cell.length_b   1.000
_cell.length_c   1.000
_cell.angle_alpha   90.00
_cell.angle_beta   90.00
_cell.angle_gamma   90.00
#
_symmetry.space_group_name_H-M   'P 1'
#
loop_
_entity.id
_entity.type
_entity.pdbx_description
1 polymer ?
#
loop_
_entity_poly.entity_id
_entity_poly.type
_entity_poly.pdbx_seq_one_letter_code
_entity_poly.pdbx_strand_id
1 'polypeptide(L)'
;MISPFQLMAPGAADEDPNLMALRNGHTLQRCRVPNPRFDLVNEFGWNDFERMVVADCGYEEVPELRRDVRGQEVRTWVADVGPAGLVGLLFRGVAAEHGITLPEPRTQGDLVLAALDDFHDDGALAALPSAPLGHDVRHAADCVRTFVRRTMLTALHDQPHLADLLEQRYLEPVATHDQVMRATFLSRATYFRRLRTARELVAAAADRVGAPL
;
A
#
# COMPACT_ATOMS: atom_id res chain seq x y z
N MET A 1 -6.24 25.26 9.09
CA MET A 1 -7.35 24.64 8.35
C MET A 1 -7.10 23.15 8.45
N ILE A 2 -7.85 22.44 9.30
CA ILE A 2 -7.53 21.05 9.67
C ILE A 2 -8.73 20.21 9.25
N SER A 3 -8.50 19.30 8.31
CA SER A 3 -9.44 18.23 7.93
C SER A 3 -9.10 16.99 8.74
N PRO A 4 -10.03 16.47 9.56
CA PRO A 4 -9.87 15.13 10.10
C PRO A 4 -11.06 14.27 9.67
N PHE A 5 -10.86 13.47 8.63
CA PHE A 5 -11.70 12.33 8.29
C PHE A 5 -11.72 11.35 9.49
N GLN A 6 -12.80 11.30 10.27
CA GLN A 6 -12.79 10.54 11.53
C GLN A 6 -14.09 9.81 11.89
N LEU A 7 -13.93 8.56 12.33
CA LEU A 7 -14.87 7.84 13.19
C LEU A 7 -15.02 8.62 14.51
N MET A 8 -16.09 9.40 14.62
CA MET A 8 -16.44 10.14 15.83
C MET A 8 -16.90 9.17 16.92
N ALA A 9 -16.12 9.04 17.99
CA ALA A 9 -16.61 8.44 19.23
C ALA A 9 -17.43 9.47 20.02
N PRO A 10 -18.47 9.06 20.78
CA PRO A 10 -19.22 9.98 21.63
C PRO A 10 -18.29 10.69 22.63
N GLY A 11 -18.28 12.03 22.63
CA GLY A 11 -17.41 12.86 23.47
C GLY A 11 -16.28 13.61 22.74
N ALA A 12 -16.13 13.41 21.42
CA ALA A 12 -15.11 14.06 20.58
C ALA A 12 -15.23 15.59 20.48
N ALA A 13 -16.40 16.17 20.78
CA ALA A 13 -16.67 17.60 20.61
C ALA A 13 -15.89 18.52 21.58
N ASP A 14 -15.36 17.96 22.68
CA ASP A 14 -14.66 18.71 23.73
C ASP A 14 -13.11 18.53 23.70
N GLU A 15 -12.58 17.76 22.74
CA GLU A 15 -11.13 17.52 22.61
C GLU A 15 -10.45 18.54 21.67
N ASP A 16 -9.19 18.88 21.95
CA ASP A 16 -8.36 19.69 21.05
C ASP A 16 -8.30 19.00 19.66
N PRO A 17 -8.67 19.71 18.57
CA PRO A 17 -8.66 19.18 17.21
C PRO A 17 -7.33 18.53 16.80
N ASN A 18 -6.20 18.99 17.37
CA ASN A 18 -4.87 18.43 17.09
C ASN A 18 -4.64 17.09 17.78
N LEU A 19 -5.22 16.87 18.96
CA LEU A 19 -5.14 15.61 19.71
C LEU A 19 -5.95 14.51 19.02
N MET A 20 -7.06 14.90 18.39
CA MET A 20 -7.92 13.97 17.65
C MET A 20 -7.23 13.35 16.44
N ALA A 21 -6.51 14.12 15.62
CA ALA A 21 -5.76 13.61 14.47
C ALA A 21 -4.68 12.59 14.89
N LEU A 22 -3.95 12.89 15.96
CA LEU A 22 -2.93 12.01 16.54
C LEU A 22 -3.52 10.70 17.07
N ARG A 23 -4.69 10.73 17.72
CA ARG A 23 -5.35 9.52 18.23
C ARG A 23 -5.79 8.58 17.11
N ASN A 24 -6.27 9.10 15.99
CA ASN A 24 -6.73 8.26 14.89
C ASN A 24 -5.56 7.62 14.13
N GLY A 25 -4.47 8.35 13.92
CA GLY A 25 -3.22 7.75 13.42
C GLY A 25 -2.71 6.64 14.35
N HIS A 26 -2.71 6.89 15.66
CA HIS A 26 -2.34 5.88 16.66
C HIS A 26 -3.31 4.68 16.71
N THR A 27 -4.60 4.90 16.49
CA THR A 27 -5.63 3.85 16.47
C THR A 27 -5.46 2.96 15.25
N LEU A 28 -5.26 3.53 14.05
CA LEU A 28 -4.96 2.78 12.83
C LEU A 28 -3.70 1.93 13.00
N GLN A 29 -2.64 2.51 13.59
CA GLN A 29 -1.40 1.80 13.89
C GLN A 29 -1.61 0.64 14.89
N ARG A 30 -2.36 0.87 15.98
CA ARG A 30 -2.67 -0.17 16.99
C ARG A 30 -3.52 -1.30 16.43
N CYS A 31 -4.46 -0.99 15.56
CA CYS A 31 -5.33 -1.97 14.91
C CYS A 31 -4.60 -2.79 13.83
N ARG A 32 -3.33 -2.48 13.54
CA ARG A 32 -2.53 -3.12 12.48
C ARG A 32 -3.26 -3.13 11.14
N VAL A 33 -4.07 -2.10 10.88
CA VAL A 33 -4.77 -1.95 9.61
C VAL A 33 -3.71 -1.67 8.56
N PRO A 34 -3.55 -2.53 7.54
CA PRO A 34 -2.61 -2.26 6.45
C PRO A 34 -3.01 -0.96 5.76
N ASN A 35 -2.05 -0.20 5.25
CA ASN A 35 -2.28 1.07 4.56
C ASN A 35 -3.31 0.89 3.40
N PRO A 36 -4.58 1.31 3.56
CA PRO A 36 -5.65 0.91 2.67
C PRO A 36 -5.66 1.79 1.40
N ARG A 37 -6.02 1.18 0.27
CA ARG A 37 -6.27 1.89 -1.00
C ARG A 37 -7.65 2.53 -1.08
N PHE A 38 -8.63 1.95 -0.38
CA PHE A 38 -9.97 2.51 -0.29
C PHE A 38 -10.20 2.98 1.13
N ASP A 39 -10.52 4.25 1.29
CA ASP A 39 -10.92 4.81 2.58
C ASP A 39 -12.42 5.06 2.63
N LEU A 40 -13.00 4.87 3.80
CA LEU A 40 -14.44 4.98 4.06
C LEU A 40 -14.66 5.88 5.25
N VAL A 41 -15.42 6.95 5.04
CA VAL A 41 -15.67 7.96 6.06
C VAL A 41 -17.16 8.07 6.32
N ASN A 42 -17.53 8.10 7.60
CA ASN A 42 -18.90 8.34 8.01
C ASN A 42 -19.02 9.78 8.52
N GLU A 43 -19.91 10.54 7.90
CA GLU A 43 -20.27 11.90 8.30
C GLU A 43 -21.49 11.83 9.22
N PHE A 44 -21.41 12.46 10.40
CA PHE A 44 -22.49 12.51 11.40
C PHE A 44 -22.92 13.95 11.61
N GLY A 45 -24.19 14.25 11.37
CA GLY A 45 -24.67 15.62 11.43
C GLY A 45 -24.18 16.44 10.23
N TRP A 46 -24.95 17.46 9.86
CA TRP A 46 -24.82 18.14 8.59
C TRP A 46 -23.88 19.35 8.70
N ASN A 47 -22.84 19.42 7.86
CA ASN A 47 -22.04 20.63 7.68
C ASN A 47 -21.55 20.77 6.23
N ASP A 48 -21.95 21.83 5.53
CA ASP A 48 -21.56 22.08 4.14
C ASP A 48 -20.04 22.24 3.96
N PHE A 49 -19.35 22.71 5.00
CA PHE A 49 -17.89 22.82 4.99
C PHE A 49 -17.21 21.45 4.95
N GLU A 50 -17.67 20.49 5.75
CA GLU A 50 -17.10 19.14 5.80
C GLU A 50 -17.31 18.42 4.46
N ARG A 51 -18.49 18.56 3.86
CA ARG A 51 -18.77 18.05 2.52
C ARG A 51 -17.81 18.58 1.46
N MET A 52 -17.55 19.88 1.48
CA MET A 52 -16.64 20.51 0.51
C MET A 52 -15.23 19.94 0.67
N VAL A 53 -14.74 19.81 1.91
CA VAL A 53 -13.42 19.23 2.19
C VAL A 53 -13.33 17.77 1.76
N VAL A 54 -14.37 16.97 2.05
CA VAL A 54 -14.43 15.55 1.68
C VAL A 54 -14.43 15.39 0.15
N ALA A 55 -15.24 16.18 -0.54
CA ALA A 55 -15.30 16.20 -2.01
C ALA A 55 -13.98 16.69 -2.65
N ASP A 56 -13.35 17.73 -2.12
CA ASP A 56 -12.06 18.25 -2.60
C ASP A 56 -10.93 17.21 -2.45
N CYS A 57 -11.06 16.31 -1.48
CA CYS A 57 -10.15 15.18 -1.30
C CYS A 57 -10.48 13.97 -2.18
N GLY A 58 -11.46 14.09 -3.10
CA GLY A 58 -11.83 13.05 -4.06
C GLY A 58 -12.76 11.96 -3.51
N TYR A 59 -13.42 12.20 -2.37
CA TYR A 59 -14.42 11.27 -1.86
C TYR A 59 -15.75 11.44 -2.56
N GLU A 60 -16.40 10.33 -2.84
CA GLU A 60 -17.74 10.24 -3.39
C GLU A 60 -18.69 9.66 -2.36
N GLU A 61 -19.90 10.20 -2.29
CA GLU A 61 -20.94 9.66 -1.41
C GLU A 61 -21.41 8.29 -1.94
N VAL A 62 -21.69 7.35 -1.02
CA VAL A 62 -22.33 6.05 -1.31
C VAL A 62 -23.79 6.12 -0.82
N PRO A 63 -24.75 6.50 -1.69
CA PRO A 63 -26.12 6.78 -1.25
C PRO A 63 -26.83 5.58 -0.62
N GLU A 64 -26.46 4.36 -1.03
CA GLU A 64 -27.02 3.10 -0.55
C GLU A 64 -26.69 2.83 0.93
N LEU A 65 -25.66 3.49 1.46
CA LEU A 65 -25.21 3.33 2.86
C LEU A 65 -25.73 4.43 3.79
N ARG A 66 -26.56 5.35 3.28
CA ARG A 66 -27.27 6.35 4.08
C ARG A 66 -28.17 5.66 5.10
N ARG A 67 -28.06 6.08 6.35
CA ARG A 67 -28.78 5.48 7.47
C ARG A 67 -29.02 6.48 8.59
N ASP A 68 -30.01 6.22 9.43
CA ASP A 68 -30.20 6.93 10.69
C ASP A 68 -29.51 6.16 11.83
N VAL A 69 -28.75 6.87 12.66
CA VAL A 69 -28.18 6.34 13.89
C VAL A 69 -28.54 7.28 15.04
N ARG A 70 -29.48 6.85 15.88
CA ARG A 70 -29.96 7.62 17.05
C ARG A 70 -30.56 8.98 16.67
N GLY A 71 -31.33 9.05 15.59
CA GLY A 71 -31.97 10.28 15.11
C GLY A 71 -31.03 11.24 14.39
N GLN A 72 -29.80 10.80 14.07
CA GLN A 72 -28.85 11.52 13.25
C GLN A 72 -28.67 10.79 11.92
N GLU A 73 -28.81 11.52 10.81
CA GLU A 73 -28.44 11.00 9.50
C GLU A 73 -26.94 10.77 9.45
N VAL A 74 -26.56 9.60 8.95
CA VAL A 74 -25.18 9.20 8.69
C VAL A 74 -25.03 8.94 7.21
N ARG A 75 -24.05 9.62 6.60
CA ARG A 75 -23.66 9.43 5.20
C ARG A 75 -22.32 8.75 5.16
N THR A 76 -22.16 7.85 4.19
CA THR A 76 -20.89 7.17 3.97
C THR A 76 -20.28 7.68 2.67
N TRP A 77 -19.01 8.02 2.75
CA TRP A 77 -18.20 8.52 1.65
C TRP A 77 -17.04 7.57 1.40
N VAL A 78 -16.63 7.41 0.15
CA VAL A 78 -15.54 6.52 -0.26
C VAL A 78 -14.56 7.25 -1.19
N ALA A 79 -13.27 6.99 -1.01
CA ALA A 79 -12.25 7.42 -1.97
C ALA A 79 -11.33 6.24 -2.32
N ASP A 80 -10.95 6.13 -3.60
CA ASP A 80 -9.74 5.42 -4.00
C ASP A 80 -8.56 6.37 -3.80
N VAL A 81 -7.86 6.22 -2.67
CA VAL A 81 -6.71 7.06 -2.31
C VAL A 81 -5.43 6.68 -3.07
N GLY A 82 -5.58 5.79 -4.05
CA GLY A 82 -4.56 5.44 -5.00
C GLY A 82 -3.52 4.45 -4.47
N PRO A 83 -2.50 4.16 -5.27
CA PRO A 83 -1.58 3.05 -5.04
C PRO A 83 -0.65 3.23 -3.82
N ALA A 84 -0.48 4.47 -3.35
CA ALA A 84 0.28 4.76 -2.13
C ALA A 84 -0.57 4.62 -0.85
N GLY A 85 -1.85 4.30 -0.97
CA GLY A 85 -2.79 4.16 0.15
C GLY A 85 -3.02 5.46 0.93
N LEU A 86 -3.79 5.36 2.01
CA LEU A 86 -4.20 6.50 2.83
C LEU A 86 -3.01 7.27 3.41
N VAL A 87 -1.97 6.56 3.86
CA VAL A 87 -0.73 7.19 4.35
C VAL A 87 -0.04 7.98 3.23
N GLY A 88 -0.02 7.45 2.01
CA GLY A 88 0.56 8.12 0.85
C GLY A 88 -0.21 9.37 0.43
N LEU A 89 -1.54 9.34 0.49
CA LEU A 89 -2.38 10.52 0.28
C LEU A 89 -2.03 11.63 1.29
N LEU A 90 -2.00 11.30 2.59
CA LEU A 90 -1.66 12.25 3.65
C LEU A 90 -0.25 12.83 3.49
N PHE A 91 0.73 11.97 3.23
CA PHE A 91 2.12 12.39 3.03
C PHE A 91 2.27 13.31 1.83
N ARG A 92 1.55 13.05 0.72
CA ARG A 92 1.53 13.92 -0.46
C ARG A 92 0.88 15.26 -0.18
N GLY A 93 -0.20 15.30 0.60
CA GLY A 93 -0.80 16.56 1.06
C GLY A 93 0.22 17.41 1.81
N VAL A 94 0.89 16.82 2.80
CA VAL A 94 1.96 17.50 3.57
C VAL A 94 3.11 17.94 2.66
N ALA A 95 3.58 17.07 1.76
CA ALA A 95 4.65 17.42 0.83
C ALA A 95 4.26 18.61 -0.08
N ALA A 96 3.02 18.62 -0.60
CA ALA A 96 2.50 19.72 -1.41
C ALA A 96 2.41 21.03 -0.63
N GLU A 97 1.97 21.01 0.63
CA GLU A 97 2.00 22.18 1.53
C GLU A 97 3.41 22.75 1.71
N HIS A 98 4.43 21.90 1.65
CA HIS A 98 5.84 22.28 1.69
C HIS A 98 6.46 22.60 0.32
N GLY A 99 5.67 22.60 -0.77
CA GLY A 99 6.16 22.85 -2.14
C GLY A 99 7.03 21.72 -2.71
N ILE A 100 6.98 20.53 -2.12
CA ILE A 100 7.73 19.36 -2.55
C ILE A 100 6.90 18.59 -3.58
N THR A 101 7.45 18.43 -4.77
CA THR A 101 6.87 17.57 -5.81
C THR A 101 7.38 16.14 -5.64
N LEU A 102 6.49 15.21 -5.34
CA LEU A 102 6.80 13.79 -5.26
C LEU A 102 6.55 13.11 -6.62
N PRO A 103 7.33 12.07 -7.00
CA PRO A 103 7.08 11.30 -8.22
C PRO A 103 5.68 10.66 -8.17
N GLU A 104 5.15 10.25 -9.32
CA GLU A 104 3.84 9.56 -9.36
C GLU A 104 3.84 8.29 -8.50
N PRO A 105 2.75 8.02 -7.75
CA PRO A 105 2.70 6.88 -6.88
C PRO A 105 2.60 5.59 -7.71
N ARG A 106 3.43 4.61 -7.36
CA ARG A 106 3.44 3.27 -7.97
C ARG A 106 2.67 2.30 -7.10
N THR A 107 2.03 1.29 -7.71
CA THR A 107 1.35 0.23 -6.96
C THR A 107 2.35 -0.56 -6.12
N GLN A 108 1.86 -1.24 -5.07
CA GLN A 108 2.74 -2.13 -4.29
C GLN A 108 3.24 -3.28 -5.15
N GLY A 109 2.42 -3.74 -6.09
CA GLY A 109 2.82 -4.68 -7.12
C GLY A 109 3.99 -4.17 -7.95
N ASP A 110 3.92 -2.94 -8.46
CA ASP A 110 5.01 -2.33 -9.22
C ASP A 110 6.31 -2.21 -8.42
N LEU A 111 6.21 -1.86 -7.13
CA LEU A 111 7.36 -1.74 -6.23
C LEU A 111 8.00 -3.10 -5.94
N VAL A 112 7.20 -4.15 -5.72
CA VAL A 112 7.72 -5.52 -5.55
C VAL A 112 8.37 -6.03 -6.82
N LEU A 113 7.78 -5.77 -8.00
CA LEU A 113 8.36 -6.20 -9.26
C LEU A 113 9.68 -5.47 -9.55
N ALA A 114 9.76 -4.17 -9.26
CA ALA A 114 11.02 -3.42 -9.35
C ALA A 114 12.08 -3.99 -8.38
N ALA A 115 11.69 -4.26 -7.13
CA ALA A 115 12.59 -4.87 -6.15
C ALA A 115 13.04 -6.29 -6.53
N LEU A 116 12.21 -7.07 -7.23
CA LEU A 116 12.62 -8.37 -7.78
C LEU A 116 13.66 -8.22 -8.88
N ASP A 117 13.47 -7.25 -9.78
CA ASP A 117 14.38 -7.03 -10.90
C ASP A 117 15.76 -6.54 -10.42
N ASP A 118 15.81 -5.78 -9.31
CA ASP A 118 17.03 -5.23 -8.70
C ASP A 118 17.44 -5.91 -7.38
N PHE A 119 17.00 -7.15 -7.12
CA PHE A 119 17.08 -7.80 -5.80
C PHE A 119 18.49 -7.86 -5.16
N HIS A 120 19.52 -7.84 -6.00
CA HIS A 120 20.92 -7.93 -5.59
C HIS A 120 21.65 -6.58 -5.57
N ASP A 121 20.99 -5.47 -5.91
CA ASP A 121 21.57 -4.12 -5.88
C ASP A 121 21.06 -3.36 -4.64
N ASP A 122 21.90 -3.26 -3.60
CA ASP A 122 21.56 -2.56 -2.36
C ASP A 122 21.17 -1.09 -2.60
N GLY A 123 21.85 -0.41 -3.53
CA GLY A 123 21.62 1.00 -3.82
C GLY A 123 20.28 1.22 -4.51
N ALA A 124 19.97 0.37 -5.50
CA ALA A 124 18.68 0.41 -6.19
C ALA A 124 17.53 0.09 -5.22
N LEU A 125 17.69 -0.93 -4.38
CA LEU A 125 16.66 -1.28 -3.39
C LEU A 125 16.44 -0.17 -2.34
N ALA A 126 17.51 0.43 -1.83
CA ALA A 126 17.40 1.52 -0.85
C ALA A 126 16.79 2.81 -1.43
N ALA A 127 16.85 2.98 -2.75
CA ALA A 127 16.24 4.12 -3.45
C ALA A 127 14.74 3.91 -3.77
N LEU A 128 14.20 2.71 -3.56
CA LEU A 128 12.78 2.46 -3.80
C LEU A 128 11.89 3.19 -2.78
N PRO A 129 10.71 3.70 -3.19
CA PRO A 129 9.76 4.31 -2.27
C PRO A 129 9.28 3.41 -1.11
N SER A 130 9.44 2.09 -1.23
CA SER A 130 9.13 1.10 -0.19
C SER A 130 10.25 0.91 0.83
N ALA A 131 11.42 1.54 0.64
CA ALA A 131 12.53 1.46 1.56
C ALA A 131 12.32 2.38 2.77
N PRO A 132 12.73 1.96 3.98
CA PRO A 132 12.59 2.81 5.17
C PRO A 132 13.53 4.00 5.10
N LEU A 133 13.02 5.19 5.43
CA LEU A 133 13.78 6.46 5.40
C LEU A 133 14.71 6.59 6.61
N GLY A 134 15.86 7.26 6.43
CA GLY A 134 16.77 7.61 7.53
C GLY A 134 17.66 6.47 8.04
N HIS A 135 17.64 5.31 7.38
CA HIS A 135 18.50 4.17 7.67
C HIS A 135 19.69 4.11 6.71
N ASP A 136 20.71 3.33 7.06
CA ASP A 136 21.80 3.03 6.12
C ASP A 136 21.30 2.18 4.94
N VAL A 137 22.01 2.29 3.82
CA VAL A 137 21.64 1.65 2.54
C VAL A 137 21.40 0.15 2.69
N ARG A 138 22.24 -0.53 3.49
CA ARG A 138 22.14 -1.98 3.65
C ARG A 138 20.91 -2.37 4.46
N HIS A 139 20.63 -1.68 5.56
CA HIS A 139 19.43 -1.91 6.34
C HIS A 139 18.16 -1.67 5.51
N ALA A 140 18.13 -0.57 4.76
CA ALA A 140 17.02 -0.23 3.88
C ALA A 140 16.79 -1.34 2.83
N ALA A 141 17.85 -1.81 2.16
CA ALA A 141 17.78 -2.90 1.21
C ALA A 141 17.29 -4.22 1.84
N ASP A 142 17.75 -4.58 3.03
CA ASP A 142 17.33 -5.80 3.73
C ASP A 142 15.85 -5.77 4.14
N CYS A 143 15.32 -4.61 4.51
CA CYS A 143 13.89 -4.42 4.73
C CYS A 143 13.08 -4.66 3.45
N VAL A 144 13.51 -4.10 2.31
CA VAL A 144 12.85 -4.32 1.02
C VAL A 144 12.90 -5.79 0.61
N ARG A 145 14.05 -6.47 0.77
CA ARG A 145 14.14 -7.91 0.48
C ARG A 145 13.23 -8.75 1.37
N THR A 146 13.12 -8.38 2.64
CA THR A 146 12.21 -9.05 3.59
C THR A 146 10.77 -8.89 3.15
N PHE A 147 10.39 -7.69 2.71
CA PHE A 147 9.08 -7.42 2.12
C PHE A 147 8.82 -8.30 0.89
N VAL A 148 9.73 -8.33 -0.10
CA VAL A 148 9.60 -9.17 -1.30
C VAL A 148 9.40 -10.65 -0.95
N ARG A 149 10.23 -11.20 -0.05
CA ARG A 149 10.12 -12.61 0.38
C ARG A 149 8.79 -12.92 1.05
N ARG A 150 8.31 -12.05 1.94
CA ARG A 150 7.00 -12.23 2.61
C ARG A 150 5.85 -12.19 1.63
N THR A 151 5.91 -11.28 0.66
CA THR A 151 4.90 -11.17 -0.39
C THR A 151 4.89 -12.42 -1.27
N MET A 152 6.06 -12.90 -1.71
CA MET A 152 6.19 -14.15 -2.48
C MET A 152 5.62 -15.35 -1.72
N LEU A 153 6.02 -15.52 -0.46
CA LEU A 153 5.58 -16.63 0.38
C LEU A 153 4.06 -16.63 0.57
N THR A 154 3.46 -15.45 0.72
CA THR A 154 2.00 -15.30 0.84
C THR A 154 1.30 -15.60 -0.50
N ALA A 155 1.81 -15.02 -1.59
CA ALA A 155 1.19 -15.09 -2.92
C ALA A 155 1.22 -16.50 -3.53
N LEU A 156 2.30 -17.25 -3.26
CA LEU A 156 2.62 -18.50 -3.95
C LEU A 156 2.58 -19.71 -3.02
N HIS A 157 2.00 -19.59 -1.82
CA HIS A 157 1.94 -20.68 -0.84
C HIS A 157 1.33 -21.98 -1.42
N ASP A 158 0.27 -21.87 -2.23
CA ASP A 158 -0.38 -23.01 -2.89
C ASP A 158 0.29 -23.42 -4.21
N GLN A 159 1.34 -22.71 -4.64
CA GLN A 159 1.99 -22.88 -5.93
C GLN A 159 3.52 -22.96 -5.77
N PRO A 160 4.05 -23.98 -5.06
CA PRO A 160 5.47 -24.09 -4.75
C PRO A 160 6.35 -24.11 -6.00
N HIS A 161 5.90 -24.74 -7.08
CA HIS A 161 6.62 -24.76 -8.36
C HIS A 161 6.77 -23.39 -9.02
N LEU A 162 5.90 -22.42 -8.71
CA LEU A 162 6.06 -21.03 -9.16
C LEU A 162 6.96 -20.24 -8.21
N ALA A 163 6.90 -20.53 -6.91
CA ALA A 163 7.81 -19.95 -5.92
C ALA A 163 9.25 -20.33 -6.24
N ASP A 164 9.54 -21.63 -6.42
CA ASP A 164 10.86 -22.15 -6.80
C ASP A 164 11.39 -21.48 -8.06
N LEU A 165 10.52 -21.25 -9.06
CA LEU A 165 10.90 -20.62 -10.32
C LEU A 165 11.34 -19.15 -10.14
N LEU A 166 10.64 -18.40 -9.29
CA LEU A 166 11.02 -17.02 -8.95
C LEU A 166 12.27 -16.98 -8.10
N GLU A 167 12.39 -17.86 -7.11
CA GLU A 167 13.57 -17.95 -6.25
C GLU A 167 14.82 -18.22 -7.08
N GLN A 168 14.79 -19.25 -7.93
CA GLN A 168 15.90 -19.58 -8.84
C GLN A 168 16.22 -18.44 -9.81
N ARG A 169 15.23 -17.67 -10.29
CA ARG A 169 15.49 -16.60 -11.25
C ARG A 169 15.98 -15.30 -10.62
N TYR A 170 15.44 -14.92 -9.47
CA TYR A 170 15.59 -13.56 -8.93
C TYR A 170 16.33 -13.50 -7.59
N LEU A 171 16.30 -14.56 -6.78
CA LEU A 171 16.91 -14.57 -5.46
C LEU A 171 18.27 -15.28 -5.46
N GLU A 172 18.47 -16.22 -6.38
CA GLU A 172 19.78 -16.82 -6.62
C GLU A 172 20.68 -15.86 -7.40
N PRO A 173 21.89 -15.55 -6.87
CA PRO A 173 22.83 -14.72 -7.59
C PRO A 173 23.17 -15.31 -8.96
N VAL A 174 23.13 -14.48 -10.00
CA VAL A 174 23.68 -14.79 -11.35
C VAL A 174 22.86 -15.78 -12.19
N ALA A 175 21.69 -16.23 -11.75
CA ALA A 175 20.87 -17.16 -12.51
C ALA A 175 20.24 -16.50 -13.76
N THR A 176 20.65 -16.97 -14.94
CA THR A 176 20.06 -16.57 -16.22
C THR A 176 18.79 -17.36 -16.53
N HIS A 177 17.90 -16.79 -17.34
CA HIS A 177 16.70 -17.49 -17.81
C HIS A 177 17.01 -18.85 -18.43
N ASP A 178 18.09 -18.96 -19.22
CA ASP A 178 18.49 -20.20 -19.87
C ASP A 178 18.98 -21.27 -18.87
N GLN A 179 19.68 -20.86 -17.81
CA GLN A 179 20.10 -21.77 -16.74
C GLN A 179 18.90 -22.32 -15.98
N VAL A 180 17.95 -21.46 -15.59
CA VAL A 180 16.73 -21.88 -14.88
C VAL A 180 15.86 -22.79 -15.76
N MET A 181 15.74 -22.48 -17.05
CA MET A 181 15.02 -23.35 -18.00
C MET A 181 15.63 -24.75 -18.09
N ARG A 182 16.97 -24.86 -18.13
CA ARG A 182 17.67 -26.15 -18.15
C ARG A 182 17.48 -26.92 -16.84
N ALA A 183 17.56 -26.24 -15.70
CA ALA A 183 17.37 -26.85 -14.38
C ALA A 183 15.94 -27.36 -14.17
N THR A 184 14.95 -26.67 -14.74
CA THR A 184 13.52 -27.01 -14.58
C THR A 184 12.95 -27.87 -15.71
N PHE A 185 13.75 -28.21 -16.74
CA PHE A 185 13.35 -28.96 -17.93
C PHE A 185 12.12 -28.36 -18.65
N LEU A 186 11.93 -27.04 -18.57
CA LEU A 186 10.79 -26.36 -19.19
C LEU A 186 11.13 -25.89 -20.61
N SER A 187 10.16 -26.04 -21.52
CA SER A 187 10.23 -25.34 -22.80
C SER A 187 10.20 -23.83 -22.60
N ARG A 188 10.84 -23.07 -23.52
CA ARG A 188 10.89 -21.59 -23.47
C ARG A 188 9.52 -20.96 -23.25
N ALA A 189 8.53 -21.39 -24.02
CA ALA A 189 7.17 -20.87 -23.92
C ALA A 189 6.53 -21.16 -22.55
N THR A 190 6.73 -22.36 -22.01
CA THR A 190 6.20 -22.74 -20.69
C THR A 190 6.86 -21.95 -19.57
N TYR A 191 8.19 -21.78 -19.66
CA TYR A 191 8.98 -21.01 -18.70
C TYR A 191 8.48 -19.57 -18.60
N PHE A 192 8.43 -18.83 -19.71
CA PHE A 192 8.00 -17.42 -19.67
C PHE A 192 6.54 -17.26 -19.28
N ARG A 193 5.66 -18.21 -19.66
CA ARG A 193 4.27 -18.19 -19.20
C ARG A 193 4.18 -18.34 -17.69
N ARG A 194 4.86 -19.33 -17.11
CA ARG A 194 4.87 -19.56 -15.65
C ARG A 194 5.50 -18.40 -14.89
N LEU A 195 6.62 -17.87 -15.41
CA LEU A 195 7.29 -16.73 -14.80
C LEU A 195 6.40 -15.48 -14.78
N ARG A 196 5.67 -15.23 -15.89
CA ARG A 196 4.68 -14.14 -15.95
C ARG A 196 3.57 -14.35 -14.94
N THR A 197 2.96 -15.54 -14.90
CA THR A 197 1.90 -15.87 -13.94
C THR A 197 2.37 -15.68 -12.49
N ALA A 198 3.58 -16.12 -12.16
CA ALA A 198 4.16 -15.93 -10.82
C ALA A 198 4.32 -14.45 -10.47
N ARG A 199 4.85 -13.64 -11.39
CA ARG A 199 4.97 -12.18 -11.21
C ARG A 199 3.61 -11.50 -11.02
N GLU A 200 2.60 -11.87 -11.80
CA GLU A 200 1.24 -11.33 -11.69
C GLU A 200 0.59 -11.67 -10.34
N LEU A 201 0.75 -12.91 -9.86
CA LEU A 201 0.27 -13.34 -8.53
C LEU A 201 0.94 -12.55 -7.40
N VAL A 202 2.26 -12.36 -7.48
CA VAL A 202 3.03 -11.60 -6.49
C VAL A 202 2.62 -10.13 -6.49
N ALA A 203 2.49 -9.51 -7.66
CA ALA A 203 2.06 -8.12 -7.76
C ALA A 203 0.64 -7.92 -7.18
N ALA A 204 -0.30 -8.79 -7.56
CA ALA A 204 -1.67 -8.74 -7.05
C ALA A 204 -1.74 -9.00 -5.53
N ALA A 205 -0.84 -9.82 -4.97
CA ALA A 205 -0.77 -10.03 -3.54
C ALA A 205 -0.20 -8.81 -2.81
N ALA A 206 0.81 -8.15 -3.36
CA ALA A 206 1.36 -6.91 -2.82
C ALA A 206 0.30 -5.80 -2.75
N ASP A 207 -0.55 -5.69 -3.78
CA ASP A 207 -1.62 -4.70 -3.78
C ASP A 207 -2.74 -4.98 -2.76
N ARG A 208 -2.88 -6.23 -2.32
CA ARG A 208 -3.83 -6.62 -1.26
C ARG A 208 -3.26 -6.41 0.15
N VAL A 209 -1.95 -6.54 0.31
CA VAL A 209 -1.25 -6.43 1.59
C VAL A 209 -0.46 -5.12 1.55
N GLY A 210 -1.08 -4.02 2.00
CA GLY A 210 -0.39 -2.71 2.05
C GLY A 210 1.02 -2.85 2.66
N ALA A 211 1.99 -2.10 2.13
CA ALA A 211 3.40 -2.22 2.51
C ALA A 211 3.60 -2.21 4.04
N PRO A 212 4.57 -2.97 4.56
CA PRO A 212 5.03 -2.75 5.92
C PRO A 212 5.53 -1.31 6.03
N LEU A 213 4.97 -0.56 6.98
CA LEU A 213 5.49 0.75 7.42
C LEU A 213 6.89 0.59 8.01
#